data_AF-A0A955VGC2-F1
#
_entry.id   AF-A0A955VGC2-F1
#
_cell.length_a   1.000
_cell.length_b   1.000
_cell.length_c   1.000
_cell.angle_alpha   90.00
_cell.angle_beta   90.00
_cell.angle_gamma   90.00
#
_symmetry.space_group_name_H-M   'P 1'
#
loop_
_entity.id
_entity.type
_entity.pdbx_description
1 polymer ?
#
loop_
_entity_poly.entity_id
_entity_poly.type
_entity_poly.pdbx_seq_one_letter_code
_entity_poly.pdbx_strand_id
1 'polypeptide(L)'
;MLVQCIRNRIEQLSDDGGLRQYFESAMPFADGVVPLKPGALYLVYGLEVRQNGVWYYVLDGDASTPHPYTARLFSVVDRRLSRHWEYEKLSSNGAHASAIVARLVFPEWASDDDFQTKLASGDEEATSAFALQRAKIDVEFPSPAVDLPGFGHDAQHVECPTCHTIFSTDSTEGVLSCPTDGCGTLMRNPNFQSGVIPLY
;
A
#
# COMPACT_ATOMS: atom_id res chain seq x y z
N MET A 1 0.71 -3.57 -4.15
CA MET A 1 1.44 -4.63 -3.43
C MET A 1 0.82 -4.81 -2.06
N LEU A 2 0.67 -6.05 -1.58
CA LEU A 2 0.06 -6.34 -0.28
C LEU A 2 1.08 -6.98 0.67
N VAL A 3 1.14 -6.51 1.90
CA VAL A 3 2.11 -6.97 2.91
C VAL A 3 1.41 -7.29 4.22
N GLN A 4 1.91 -8.26 4.97
CA GLN A 4 1.43 -8.59 6.32
C GLN A 4 2.45 -8.11 7.35
N CYS A 5 2.00 -7.35 8.35
CA CYS A 5 2.85 -6.97 9.47
C CYS A 5 3.22 -8.21 10.29
N ILE A 6 4.52 -8.51 10.42
CA ILE A 6 5.02 -9.65 11.20
C ILE A 6 5.51 -9.24 12.59
N ARG A 7 5.82 -7.95 12.76
CA ARG A 7 6.30 -7.37 14.01
C ARG A 7 6.08 -5.85 14.00
N ASN A 8 5.89 -5.25 15.16
CA ASN A 8 5.64 -3.82 15.31
C ASN A 8 6.52 -3.13 16.36
N ARG A 9 7.61 -3.80 16.78
CA ARG A 9 8.58 -3.27 17.74
C ARG A 9 9.91 -3.03 17.06
N ILE A 10 10.43 -1.83 17.19
CA ILE A 10 11.71 -1.44 16.58
C ILE A 10 12.87 -2.21 17.21
N GLU A 11 12.80 -2.56 18.50
CA GLU A 11 13.84 -3.33 19.19
C GLU A 11 14.00 -4.76 18.64
N GLN A 12 13.00 -5.27 17.93
CA GLN A 12 13.04 -6.58 17.28
C GLN A 12 13.72 -6.56 15.91
N LEU A 13 14.20 -5.39 15.48
CA LEU A 13 15.02 -5.23 14.29
C LEU A 13 16.49 -5.27 14.71
N SER A 14 17.33 -6.05 14.02
CA SER A 14 18.78 -5.91 14.14
C SER A 14 19.19 -4.50 13.69
N ASP A 15 20.08 -3.84 14.43
CA ASP A 15 20.54 -2.49 14.10
C ASP A 15 21.57 -2.53 12.98
N ASP A 16 21.08 -2.72 11.76
CA ASP A 16 21.85 -2.69 10.53
C ASP A 16 21.52 -1.38 9.80
N GLY A 17 22.53 -0.54 9.58
CA GLY A 17 22.41 0.66 8.73
C GLY A 17 21.69 1.87 9.36
N GLY A 18 21.67 2.01 10.69
CA GLY A 18 21.17 3.24 11.34
C GLY A 18 19.65 3.37 11.36
N LEU A 19 18.92 2.26 11.20
CA LEU A 19 17.45 2.22 11.30
C LEU A 19 16.97 2.76 12.66
N ARG A 20 17.67 2.42 13.74
CA ARG A 20 17.33 2.87 15.08
C ARG A 20 17.42 4.39 15.21
N GLN A 21 18.51 4.99 14.72
CA GLN A 21 18.70 6.44 14.72
C GLN A 21 17.63 7.18 13.90
N TYR A 22 17.17 6.58 12.79
CA TYR A 22 16.09 7.16 12.01
C TYR A 22 14.76 7.14 12.77
N PHE A 23 14.39 6.03 13.40
CA PHE A 23 13.16 5.99 14.21
C PHE A 23 13.23 6.94 15.40
N GLU A 24 14.37 7.00 16.10
CA GLU A 24 14.54 7.91 17.24
C GLU A 24 14.47 9.39 16.85
N SER A 25 14.85 9.76 15.61
CA SER A 25 14.89 11.17 15.16
C SER A 25 13.69 11.61 14.33
N ALA A 26 13.19 10.77 13.41
CA ALA A 26 12.19 11.13 12.41
C ALA A 26 10.77 10.67 12.78
N MET A 27 10.63 9.64 13.62
CA MET A 27 9.33 9.14 14.07
C MET A 27 9.42 8.66 15.52
N PRO A 28 9.47 9.57 16.50
CA PRO A 28 9.56 9.22 17.91
C PRO A 28 8.24 8.56 18.35
N PHE A 29 8.16 7.25 18.20
CA PHE A 29 7.07 6.45 18.74
C PHE A 29 7.28 6.25 20.24
N ALA A 30 6.20 6.35 21.01
CA ALA A 30 6.22 5.98 22.42
C ALA A 30 6.64 4.50 22.56
N ASP A 31 7.64 4.23 23.38
CA ASP A 31 8.11 2.89 23.74
C ASP A 31 8.57 1.98 22.57
N GLY A 32 8.98 2.56 21.44
CA GLY A 32 9.51 1.82 20.29
C GLY A 32 8.48 0.97 19.54
N VAL A 33 7.18 1.18 19.82
CA VAL A 33 6.07 0.48 19.17
C VAL A 33 5.51 1.33 18.04
N VAL A 34 5.60 0.84 16.81
CA VAL A 34 4.94 1.49 15.66
C VAL A 34 3.43 1.16 15.66
N PRO A 35 2.56 2.05 15.15
CA PRO A 35 1.10 1.85 15.12
C PRO A 35 0.63 0.83 14.07
N LEU A 36 1.42 -0.21 13.83
CA LEU A 36 1.06 -1.36 13.00
C LEU A 36 0.63 -2.53 13.89
N LYS A 37 -0.36 -3.30 13.42
CA LYS A 37 -0.88 -4.47 14.12
C LYS A 37 -0.26 -5.75 13.53
N PRO A 38 0.50 -6.53 14.31
CA PRO A 38 0.99 -7.83 13.86
C PRO A 38 -0.16 -8.74 13.37
N GLY A 39 0.07 -9.44 12.27
CA GLY A 39 -0.90 -10.28 11.57
C GLY A 39 -1.84 -9.52 10.62
N ALA A 40 -1.96 -8.20 10.73
CA ALA A 40 -2.80 -7.41 9.84
C ALA A 40 -2.16 -7.21 8.46
N LEU A 41 -3.01 -7.13 7.44
CA LEU A 41 -2.63 -6.87 6.06
C LEU A 41 -2.69 -5.37 5.77
N TYR A 42 -1.71 -4.90 5.01
CA TYR A 42 -1.54 -3.51 4.63
C TYR A 42 -1.31 -3.40 3.12
N LEU A 43 -2.02 -2.47 2.50
CA LEU A 43 -1.77 -2.08 1.12
C LEU A 43 -0.61 -1.09 1.08
N VAL A 44 0.35 -1.34 0.19
CA VAL A 44 1.48 -0.43 -0.03
C VAL A 44 1.12 0.52 -1.15
N TYR A 45 1.25 1.83 -0.89
CA TYR A 45 0.95 2.92 -1.83
C TYR A 45 2.18 3.47 -2.55
N GLY A 46 3.36 3.20 -2.02
CA GLY A 46 4.64 3.54 -2.61
C GLY A 46 5.77 2.84 -1.88
N LEU A 47 6.94 2.76 -2.49
CA LEU A 47 8.14 2.27 -1.81
C LEU A 47 9.37 3.08 -2.16
N GLU A 48 10.28 3.14 -1.21
CA GLU A 48 11.56 3.79 -1.35
C GLU A 48 12.67 2.79 -1.07
N VAL A 49 13.70 2.83 -1.91
CA VAL A 49 14.96 2.19 -1.63
C VAL A 49 15.83 3.23 -0.95
N ARG A 50 16.17 2.99 0.31
CA ARG A 50 17.08 3.81 1.09
C ARG A 50 18.40 3.07 1.31
N GLN A 51 19.44 3.78 1.73
CA GLN A 51 20.75 3.18 2.04
C GLN A 51 20.66 2.06 3.09
N ASN A 52 19.69 2.15 3.99
CA ASN A 52 19.44 1.18 5.07
C ASN A 52 18.36 0.14 4.74
N GLY A 53 17.92 0.06 3.48
CA GLY A 53 16.98 -0.94 3.00
C GLY A 53 15.73 -0.36 2.37
N VAL A 54 14.74 -1.22 2.15
CA VAL A 54 13.47 -0.85 1.51
C VAL A 54 12.47 -0.35 2.55
N TRP A 55 11.72 0.67 2.19
CA TRP A 55 10.67 1.28 2.98
C TRP A 55 9.36 1.25 2.21
N TYR A 56 8.27 0.87 2.88
CA TYR A 56 6.93 0.82 2.35
C TYR A 56 6.09 1.94 2.93
N TYR A 57 5.34 2.62 2.07
CA TYR A 57 4.36 3.61 2.46
C TYR A 57 3.00 2.93 2.61
N VAL A 58 2.52 2.82 3.85
CA VAL A 58 1.25 2.18 4.18
C VAL A 58 0.39 3.12 5.01
N LEU A 59 -0.93 2.96 4.93
CA LEU A 59 -1.86 3.61 5.85
C LEU A 59 -1.96 2.79 7.13
N ASP A 60 -1.68 3.43 8.26
CA ASP A 60 -1.72 2.88 9.60
C ASP A 60 -2.92 3.41 10.38
N GLY A 61 -3.76 2.51 10.89
CA GLY A 61 -4.97 2.89 11.61
C GLY A 61 -5.90 3.78 10.78
N ASP A 62 -6.24 4.95 11.33
CA ASP A 62 -7.13 5.95 10.70
C ASP A 62 -6.36 7.05 9.95
N ALA A 63 -5.07 6.83 9.64
CA ALA A 63 -4.27 7.81 8.90
C ALA A 63 -4.91 8.13 7.53
N SER A 64 -4.93 9.43 7.19
CA SER A 64 -5.39 9.91 5.88
C SER A 64 -4.28 9.87 4.83
N THR A 65 -3.02 9.76 5.25
CA THR A 65 -1.82 9.81 4.40
C THR A 65 -0.88 8.67 4.79
N PRO A 66 -0.14 8.08 3.82
CA PRO A 66 0.64 6.88 4.07
C PRO A 66 1.97 7.24 4.73
N HIS A 67 2.38 6.47 5.74
CA HIS A 67 3.63 6.66 6.45
C HIS A 67 4.70 5.65 6.02
N PRO A 68 5.99 6.06 6.00
CA PRO A 68 7.07 5.17 5.63
C PRO A 68 7.41 4.21 6.77
N TYR A 69 7.38 2.92 6.50
CA TYR A 69 7.81 1.86 7.42
C TYR A 69 8.83 0.94 6.77
N THR A 70 9.86 0.51 7.49
CA THR A 70 10.86 -0.41 6.94
C THR A 70 10.20 -1.75 6.53
N ALA A 71 10.57 -2.26 5.35
CA ALA A 71 10.08 -3.53 4.82
C ALA A 71 10.32 -4.72 5.79
N ARG A 72 11.28 -4.58 6.71
CA ARG A 72 11.63 -5.59 7.72
C ARG A 72 10.52 -5.85 8.76
N LEU A 73 9.55 -4.94 8.86
CA LEU A 73 8.36 -5.10 9.70
C LEU A 73 7.31 -6.03 9.05
N PHE A 74 7.50 -6.40 7.78
CA PHE A 74 6.49 -7.07 6.99
C PHE A 74 6.98 -8.36 6.32
N SER A 75 6.03 -9.20 5.95
CA SER A 75 6.19 -10.23 4.92
C SER A 75 5.34 -9.87 3.70
N VAL A 76 5.81 -10.18 2.50
CA VAL A 76 5.07 -9.88 1.26
C VAL A 76 4.04 -10.97 1.01
N VAL A 77 2.77 -10.57 0.85
CA VAL A 77 1.65 -11.48 0.56
C VAL A 77 1.33 -11.46 -0.93
N ASP A 78 1.19 -10.27 -1.52
CA ASP A 78 1.06 -10.07 -2.97
C ASP A 78 2.18 -9.15 -3.46
N ARG A 79 3.08 -9.70 -4.27
CA ARG A 79 4.29 -9.07 -4.82
C ARG A 79 4.07 -8.28 -6.11
N ARG A 80 2.84 -8.23 -6.65
CA ARG A 80 2.53 -7.42 -7.82
C ARG A 80 2.68 -5.93 -7.46
N LEU A 81 3.43 -5.21 -8.28
CA LEU A 81 3.54 -3.75 -8.21
C LEU A 81 2.27 -3.13 -8.78
N SER A 82 1.90 -1.94 -8.30
CA SER A 82 0.80 -1.20 -8.91
C SER A 82 1.16 -0.82 -10.36
N ARG A 83 0.19 -0.88 -11.28
CA ARG A 83 0.39 -0.39 -12.66
C ARG A 83 0.53 1.14 -12.72
N HIS A 84 0.17 1.81 -11.63
CA HIS A 84 0.24 3.26 -11.48
C HIS A 84 1.57 3.73 -10.91
N TRP A 85 2.51 2.82 -10.61
CA TRP A 85 3.83 3.19 -10.12
C TRP A 85 4.83 3.39 -11.26
N GLU A 86 5.66 4.40 -11.10
CA GLU A 86 6.81 4.69 -11.94
C GLU A 86 8.09 4.54 -11.12
N TYR A 87 9.14 4.05 -11.77
CA TYR A 87 10.45 3.96 -11.17
C TYR A 87 11.21 5.26 -11.38
N GLU A 88 11.72 5.81 -10.29
CA GLU A 88 12.62 6.95 -10.32
C GLU A 88 13.92 6.64 -9.58
N LYS A 89 15.04 6.90 -10.26
CA LYS A 89 16.37 6.84 -9.67
C LYS A 89 16.78 8.25 -9.25
N LEU A 90 16.99 8.44 -7.95
CA LEU A 90 17.43 9.72 -7.41
C LEU A 90 18.96 9.82 -7.48
N SER A 91 19.47 10.91 -8.04
CA SER A 91 20.92 11.15 -8.10
C SER A 91 21.44 11.59 -6.73
N SER A 92 22.42 10.87 -6.19
CA SER A 92 23.11 11.23 -4.94
C SER A 92 24.12 12.36 -5.17
N ASN A 93 23.69 13.53 -5.61
CA ASN A 93 24.59 14.63 -5.96
C ASN A 93 24.45 15.77 -4.95
N GLY A 94 25.01 15.60 -3.73
CA GLY A 94 25.13 16.66 -2.75
C GLY A 94 25.49 16.19 -1.34
N ALA A 95 26.05 17.08 -0.52
CA ALA A 95 26.41 16.84 0.88
C ALA A 95 25.21 16.51 1.80
N HIS A 96 23.98 16.68 1.29
CA HIS A 96 22.71 16.24 1.86
C HIS A 96 22.09 15.13 1.01
N ALA A 97 22.88 14.15 0.56
CA ALA A 97 22.38 13.00 -0.16
C ALA A 97 21.19 12.43 0.62
N SER A 98 19.99 12.61 0.07
CA SER A 98 18.79 11.96 0.58
C SER A 98 19.16 10.50 0.79
N ALA A 99 18.86 9.96 1.97
CA ALA A 99 19.11 8.54 2.25
C ALA A 99 18.38 7.64 1.24
N ILE A 100 17.47 8.20 0.44
CA ILE A 100 16.70 7.56 -0.63
C ILE A 100 17.52 7.54 -1.92
N VAL A 101 17.74 6.35 -2.48
CA VAL A 101 18.47 6.12 -3.73
C VAL A 101 17.55 5.84 -4.92
N ALA A 102 16.31 5.41 -4.66
CA ALA A 102 15.27 5.24 -5.67
C ALA A 102 13.88 5.21 -5.02
N ARG A 103 12.85 5.49 -5.82
CA ARG A 103 11.45 5.32 -5.41
C ARG A 103 10.63 4.64 -6.51
N LEU A 104 9.62 3.87 -6.09
CA LEU A 104 8.52 3.43 -6.94
C LEU A 104 7.22 3.98 -6.35
N VAL A 105 6.68 5.00 -6.99
CA VAL A 105 5.51 5.78 -6.55
C VAL A 105 4.72 6.24 -7.77
N PHE A 106 3.53 6.80 -7.59
CA PHE A 106 2.75 7.34 -8.70
C PHE A 106 3.34 8.66 -9.26
N PRO A 107 3.02 9.05 -10.51
CA PRO A 107 3.71 10.12 -11.23
C PRO A 107 3.72 11.47 -10.51
N GLU A 108 2.60 11.85 -9.90
CA GLU A 108 2.47 13.12 -9.17
C GLU A 108 3.48 13.19 -8.01
N TRP A 109 3.71 12.07 -7.32
CA TRP A 109 4.74 11.98 -6.27
C TRP A 109 6.15 11.86 -6.86
N ALA A 110 6.34 11.10 -7.95
CA ALA A 110 7.65 11.02 -8.61
C ALA A 110 8.13 12.37 -9.18
N SER A 111 7.21 13.26 -9.52
CA SER A 111 7.54 14.58 -10.07
C SER A 111 7.83 15.67 -9.04
N ASP A 112 7.58 15.39 -7.75
CA ASP A 112 7.66 16.37 -6.67
C ASP A 112 8.37 15.80 -5.44
N ASP A 113 9.58 16.28 -5.20
CA ASP A 113 10.40 15.85 -4.06
C ASP A 113 9.79 16.25 -2.70
N ASP A 114 8.99 17.31 -2.67
CA ASP A 114 8.30 17.79 -1.47
C ASP A 114 6.91 17.18 -1.31
N PHE A 115 6.48 16.27 -2.20
CA PHE A 115 5.12 15.72 -2.20
C PHE A 115 4.72 15.16 -0.84
N GLN A 116 5.60 14.41 -0.17
CA GLN A 116 5.34 13.85 1.15
C GLN A 116 5.16 14.93 2.23
N THR A 117 5.97 15.98 2.19
CA THR A 117 5.85 17.11 3.10
C THR A 117 4.54 17.86 2.87
N LYS A 118 4.19 18.12 1.61
CA LYS A 118 2.93 18.75 1.21
C LYS A 118 1.72 17.92 1.66
N LEU A 119 1.75 16.62 1.38
CA LEU A 119 0.72 15.69 1.78
C LEU A 119 0.55 15.64 3.31
N ALA A 120 1.66 15.58 4.07
CA ALA A 120 1.62 15.62 5.53
C ALA A 120 1.10 16.96 6.07
N SER A 121 1.34 18.06 5.38
CA SER A 121 0.83 19.39 5.75
C SER A 121 -0.64 19.63 5.35
N GLY A 122 -1.26 18.69 4.63
CA GLY A 122 -2.64 18.81 4.16
C GLY A 122 -2.81 19.73 2.95
N ASP A 123 -1.75 19.90 2.16
CA ASP A 123 -1.81 20.62 0.88
C ASP A 123 -2.91 20.02 -0.02
N GLU A 124 -3.74 20.89 -0.59
CA GLU A 124 -4.96 20.48 -1.30
C GLU A 124 -4.64 19.70 -2.58
N GLU A 125 -3.59 20.11 -3.31
CA GLU A 125 -3.17 19.47 -4.55
C GLU A 125 -2.59 18.08 -4.26
N ALA A 126 -1.66 17.98 -3.31
CA ALA A 126 -1.06 16.71 -2.90
C ALA A 126 -2.11 15.74 -2.33
N THR A 127 -3.03 16.24 -1.50
CA THR A 127 -4.12 15.44 -0.92
C THR A 127 -5.08 14.92 -1.99
N SER A 128 -5.46 15.78 -2.94
CA SER A 128 -6.35 15.40 -4.05
C SER A 128 -5.69 14.38 -4.99
N ALA A 129 -4.42 14.60 -5.32
CA ALA A 129 -3.65 13.66 -6.13
C ALA A 129 -3.53 12.30 -5.43
N PHE A 130 -3.20 12.29 -4.13
CA PHE A 130 -3.15 11.05 -3.36
C PHE A 130 -4.50 10.33 -3.29
N ALA A 131 -5.60 11.04 -3.03
CA ALA A 131 -6.93 10.45 -2.97
C ALA A 131 -7.33 9.79 -4.30
N LEU A 132 -7.03 10.44 -5.43
CA LEU A 132 -7.29 9.89 -6.76
C LEU A 132 -6.48 8.63 -7.03
N GLN A 133 -5.18 8.65 -6.72
CA GLN A 133 -4.30 7.49 -6.95
C GLN A 133 -4.60 6.34 -5.99
N ARG A 134 -4.93 6.65 -4.73
CA ARG A 134 -5.39 5.68 -3.74
C ARG A 134 -6.59 4.90 -4.25
N ALA A 135 -7.62 5.57 -4.77
CA ALA A 135 -8.81 4.89 -5.28
C ALA A 135 -8.50 3.90 -6.42
N LYS A 136 -7.51 4.19 -7.25
CA LYS A 136 -7.05 3.28 -8.32
C LYS A 136 -6.25 2.10 -7.76
N ILE A 137 -5.34 2.35 -6.81
CA ILE A 137 -4.51 1.30 -6.20
C ILE A 137 -5.35 0.36 -5.32
N ASP A 138 -6.35 0.90 -4.61
CA ASP A 138 -7.22 0.15 -3.69
C ASP A 138 -8.02 -0.96 -4.39
N VAL A 139 -8.28 -0.83 -5.70
CA VAL A 139 -9.00 -1.86 -6.47
C VAL A 139 -8.08 -2.92 -7.09
N GLU A 140 -6.80 -2.63 -7.29
CA GLU A 140 -5.84 -3.56 -7.93
C GLU A 140 -5.52 -4.81 -7.09
N PHE A 141 -5.74 -4.70 -5.78
CA PHE A 141 -5.41 -5.72 -4.80
C PHE A 141 -6.68 -6.08 -4.03
N PRO A 142 -6.87 -7.35 -3.64
CA PRO A 142 -7.98 -7.75 -2.78
C PRO A 142 -7.80 -7.06 -1.44
N SER A 143 -8.47 -5.91 -1.30
CA SER A 143 -8.26 -5.02 -0.15
C SER A 143 -8.64 -5.76 1.13
N PRO A 144 -7.82 -5.67 2.19
CA PRO A 144 -8.19 -6.18 3.51
C PRO A 144 -9.47 -5.54 4.05
N ALA A 145 -9.81 -4.32 3.59
CA ALA A 145 -11.02 -3.62 4.01
C ALA A 145 -12.29 -4.12 3.30
N VAL A 146 -12.15 -4.86 2.20
CA VAL A 146 -13.27 -5.45 1.46
C VAL A 146 -13.40 -6.90 1.89
N ASP A 147 -14.24 -7.16 2.90
CA ASP A 147 -14.46 -8.51 3.44
C ASP A 147 -15.56 -9.30 2.72
N LEU A 148 -16.35 -8.64 1.85
CA LEU A 148 -17.41 -9.30 1.12
C LEU A 148 -16.84 -10.19 0.00
N PRO A 149 -17.05 -11.52 0.03
CA PRO A 149 -16.68 -12.38 -1.07
C PRO A 149 -17.67 -12.16 -2.22
N GLY A 150 -17.18 -11.80 -3.41
CA GLY A 150 -17.95 -12.06 -4.62
C GLY A 150 -18.04 -13.57 -4.84
N PHE A 151 -19.19 -14.09 -5.24
CA PHE A 151 -19.33 -15.51 -5.54
C PHE A 151 -19.11 -15.75 -7.04
N GLY A 152 -18.10 -16.52 -7.40
CA GLY A 152 -17.88 -16.89 -8.80
C GLY A 152 -18.89 -17.95 -9.22
N HIS A 153 -19.65 -17.69 -10.29
CA HIS A 153 -20.46 -18.73 -10.94
C HIS A 153 -19.65 -19.46 -12.02
N ASP A 154 -18.88 -18.69 -12.79
CA ASP A 154 -17.89 -19.20 -13.74
C ASP A 154 -16.75 -18.17 -13.89
N ALA A 155 -15.84 -18.40 -14.84
CA ALA A 155 -14.65 -17.56 -15.05
C ALA A 155 -14.95 -16.10 -15.40
N GLN A 156 -16.19 -15.75 -15.78
CA GLN A 156 -16.59 -14.40 -16.20
C GLN A 156 -17.80 -13.87 -15.43
N HIS A 157 -18.55 -14.72 -14.73
CA HIS A 157 -19.75 -14.30 -14.00
C HIS A 157 -19.53 -14.29 -12.49
N VAL A 158 -19.86 -13.15 -11.88
CA VAL A 158 -19.76 -12.91 -10.44
C VAL A 158 -21.14 -12.55 -9.88
N GLU A 159 -21.50 -13.13 -8.75
CA GLU A 159 -22.69 -12.78 -7.97
C GLU A 159 -22.34 -11.72 -6.92
N CYS A 160 -23.13 -10.66 -6.87
CA CYS A 160 -23.07 -9.69 -5.78
C CYS A 160 -23.65 -10.31 -4.48
N PRO A 161 -22.90 -10.33 -3.37
CA PRO A 161 -23.39 -10.89 -2.11
C PRO A 161 -24.50 -10.07 -1.45
N THR A 162 -24.70 -8.82 -1.87
CA THR A 162 -25.71 -7.91 -1.29
C THR A 162 -27.05 -7.98 -2.02
N CYS A 163 -27.04 -7.90 -3.35
CA CYS A 163 -28.26 -7.82 -4.15
C CYS A 163 -28.53 -9.07 -4.99
N HIS A 164 -27.64 -10.07 -4.94
CA HIS A 164 -27.73 -11.33 -5.70
C HIS A 164 -27.79 -11.16 -7.23
N THR A 165 -27.43 -9.97 -7.74
CA THR A 165 -27.29 -9.77 -9.18
C THR A 165 -26.06 -10.50 -9.66
N ILE A 166 -26.24 -11.30 -10.72
CA ILE A 166 -25.16 -11.92 -11.47
C ILE A 166 -24.80 -10.99 -12.62
N PHE A 167 -23.52 -10.66 -12.75
CA PHE A 167 -23.01 -9.82 -13.83
C PHE A 167 -21.72 -10.39 -14.40
N SER A 168 -21.49 -10.13 -15.69
CA SER A 168 -20.24 -10.50 -16.35
C SER A 168 -19.15 -9.47 -16.07
N THR A 169 -17.92 -9.93 -15.92
CA THR A 169 -16.74 -9.06 -15.75
C THR A 169 -15.50 -9.71 -16.34
N ASP A 170 -14.77 -8.91 -17.12
CA ASP A 170 -13.42 -9.26 -17.61
C ASP A 170 -12.33 -8.59 -16.75
N SER A 171 -12.72 -8.06 -15.58
CA SER A 171 -11.82 -7.31 -14.71
C SER A 171 -10.75 -8.21 -14.09
N THR A 172 -9.51 -7.74 -14.14
CA THR A 172 -8.36 -8.36 -13.45
C THR A 172 -8.06 -7.70 -12.10
N GLU A 173 -8.90 -6.75 -11.69
CA GLU A 173 -8.80 -6.06 -10.40
C GLU A 173 -9.10 -7.02 -9.25
N GLY A 174 -8.48 -6.79 -8.09
CA GLY A 174 -8.74 -7.60 -6.87
C GLY A 174 -10.09 -7.29 -6.22
N VAL A 175 -10.68 -6.14 -6.53
CA VAL A 175 -11.98 -5.68 -6.04
C VAL A 175 -12.88 -5.32 -7.22
N LEU A 176 -14.17 -5.67 -7.11
CA LEU A 176 -15.23 -5.33 -8.05
C LEU A 176 -16.25 -4.44 -7.37
N SER A 177 -16.88 -3.55 -8.15
CA SER A 177 -18.09 -2.83 -7.74
C SER A 177 -19.30 -3.43 -8.44
N CYS A 178 -20.39 -3.66 -7.68
CA CYS A 178 -21.64 -4.15 -8.25
C CYS A 178 -22.22 -3.12 -9.25
N PRO A 179 -22.51 -3.50 -10.51
CA PRO A 179 -23.03 -2.58 -11.52
C PRO A 179 -24.54 -2.29 -11.38
N THR A 180 -25.22 -2.95 -10.43
CA THR A 180 -26.67 -2.75 -10.23
C THR A 180 -26.94 -1.36 -9.67
N ASP A 181 -27.84 -0.63 -10.32
CA ASP A 181 -28.25 0.69 -9.86
C ASP A 181 -28.79 0.64 -8.42
N GLY A 182 -28.30 1.56 -7.58
CA GLY A 182 -28.60 1.59 -6.14
C GLY A 182 -27.85 0.57 -5.27
N CYS A 183 -27.03 -0.35 -5.81
CA CYS A 183 -26.25 -1.29 -5.01
C CYS A 183 -24.83 -0.79 -4.71
N GLY A 184 -23.99 -0.61 -5.74
CA GLY A 184 -22.62 -0.09 -5.61
C GLY A 184 -21.69 -0.85 -4.64
N THR A 185 -22.05 -2.07 -4.22
CA THR A 185 -21.29 -2.85 -3.24
C THR A 185 -19.90 -3.18 -3.78
N LEU A 186 -18.86 -2.88 -3.00
CA LEU A 186 -17.50 -3.36 -3.25
C LEU A 186 -17.33 -4.78 -2.72
N MET A 187 -16.79 -5.67 -3.54
CA MET A 187 -16.59 -7.09 -3.20
C MET A 187 -15.25 -7.60 -3.74
N ARG A 188 -14.70 -8.64 -3.12
CA ARG A 188 -13.50 -9.31 -3.66
C ARG A 188 -13.84 -9.98 -4.99
N ASN A 189 -12.97 -9.80 -5.97
CA ASN A 189 -13.09 -10.49 -7.25
C ASN A 189 -12.76 -11.98 -7.06
N PRO A 190 -13.72 -12.92 -7.23
CA PRO A 190 -13.44 -14.35 -7.08
C PRO A 190 -12.54 -14.91 -8.19
N ASN A 191 -12.52 -14.25 -9.35
CA ASN A 191 -11.71 -14.66 -10.50
C ASN A 191 -10.29 -14.09 -10.45
N PHE A 192 -9.98 -13.31 -9.41
CA PHE A 192 -8.67 -12.73 -9.23
C PHE A 192 -7.62 -13.79 -8.88
N GLN A 193 -6.69 -14.00 -9.80
CA GLN A 193 -5.51 -14.83 -9.56
C GLN A 193 -4.45 -14.00 -8.87
N SER A 194 -4.42 -14.09 -7.54
CA SER A 194 -3.34 -13.50 -6.77
C SER A 194 -2.01 -14.16 -7.16
N GLY A 195 -0.94 -13.38 -7.34
CA GLY A 195 0.43 -13.91 -7.45
C GLY A 195 0.95 -14.51 -6.13
N VAL A 196 0.08 -14.90 -5.20
CA VAL A 196 0.40 -15.42 -3.88
C VAL A 196 1.08 -16.78 -4.06
N ILE A 197 2.32 -16.88 -3.57
CA ILE A 197 2.95 -18.18 -3.30
C ILE A 197 2.39 -18.61 -1.94
N PRO A 198 1.88 -19.84 -1.78
CA PRO A 198 1.57 -20.37 -0.46
C PRO A 198 2.83 -20.26 0.41
N LEU A 199 2.73 -19.54 1.53
CA LEU A 199 3.78 -19.59 2.56
C LEU A 199 3.73 -21.01 3.16
N TYR A 200 4.67 -21.86 2.74
CA TYR A 200 4.91 -23.18 3.32
C TYR A 200 5.74 -23.08 4.59
#